data_AF-A0A229RPU9-F1
#
_entry.id   AF-A0A229RPU9-F1
#
_cell.length_a   1.000
_cell.length_b   1.000
_cell.length_c   1.000
_cell.angle_alpha   90.00
_cell.angle_beta   90.00
_cell.angle_gamma   90.00
#
_symmetry.space_group_name_H-M   'P 1'
#
loop_
_entity.id
_entity.type
_entity.pdbx_description
1 polymer ?
#
loop_
_entity_poly.entity_id
_entity_poly.type
_entity_poly.pdbx_seq_one_letter_code
_entity_poly.pdbx_strand_id
1 'polypeptide(L)'
;MSDSDLVKFRIPASFVTDKVALTPAEAAYGFEHGWLTPDDVVKVALAAYEAFAAIPDTFEELALLLSDDYYRVPDLLSALPLREEKEEARVWFFLALAWVYDHKDSYADPLETVEMISADFGYPEGGRALLRFTPVDDDRPAGTESMYERWLEYIQRTKADLSKRTIGN
;
A
#
# COMPACT_ATOMS: atom_id res chain seq x y z
N MET A 1 14.95 -13.29 -14.24
CA MET A 1 14.47 -13.85 -12.95
C MET A 1 14.03 -12.66 -12.13
N SER A 2 12.77 -12.38 -11.85
CA SER A 2 11.48 -12.95 -12.22
C SER A 2 10.60 -11.72 -12.45
N ASP A 3 9.92 -11.60 -13.59
CA ASP A 3 8.78 -10.70 -13.69
C ASP A 3 7.74 -11.29 -12.73
N SER A 4 7.78 -10.84 -11.47
CA SER A 4 6.69 -11.08 -10.55
C SER A 4 5.57 -10.19 -11.06
N ASP A 5 4.69 -10.74 -11.89
CA ASP A 5 3.42 -10.12 -12.20
C ASP A 5 2.59 -10.12 -10.92
N LEU A 6 2.94 -9.21 -10.00
CA LEU A 6 2.11 -8.84 -8.87
C LEU A 6 0.71 -8.57 -9.43
N VAL A 7 -0.33 -8.91 -8.68
CA VAL A 7 -1.69 -8.49 -9.04
C VAL A 7 -1.68 -6.96 -9.15
N LYS A 8 -1.75 -6.45 -10.39
CA LYS A 8 -1.67 -5.02 -10.69
C LYS A 8 -3.02 -4.39 -10.42
N PHE A 9 -3.20 -3.87 -9.22
CA PHE A 9 -4.31 -2.97 -8.92
C PHE A 9 -3.89 -1.54 -9.18
N ARG A 10 -4.76 -0.76 -9.83
CA ARG A 10 -4.63 0.69 -9.76
C ARG A 10 -5.32 1.16 -8.49
N ILE A 11 -4.54 1.63 -7.51
CA ILE A 11 -5.08 2.21 -6.27
C ILE A 11 -5.03 3.74 -6.39
N PRO A 12 -6.17 4.44 -6.43
CA PRO A 12 -6.20 5.89 -6.56
C PRO A 12 -5.49 6.59 -5.40
N ALA A 13 -4.82 7.71 -5.67
CA ALA A 13 -4.16 8.51 -4.63
C ALA A 13 -5.08 8.86 -3.46
N SER A 14 -6.36 9.17 -3.72
CA SER A 14 -7.33 9.49 -2.66
C SER A 14 -7.57 8.35 -1.69
N PHE A 15 -7.51 7.10 -2.17
CA PHE A 15 -7.60 5.93 -1.31
C PHE A 15 -6.35 5.79 -0.46
N VAL A 16 -5.17 5.93 -1.08
CA VAL A 16 -3.89 5.86 -0.38
C VAL A 16 -3.83 6.88 0.76
N THR A 17 -4.11 8.15 0.47
CA THR A 17 -4.02 9.25 1.44
C THR A 17 -5.05 9.15 2.56
N ASP A 18 -6.19 8.47 2.37
CA ASP A 18 -7.16 8.17 3.43
C ASP A 18 -6.65 7.09 4.41
N LYS A 19 -5.87 6.13 3.89
CA LYS A 19 -5.36 5.01 4.68
C LYS A 19 -4.04 5.35 5.38
N VAL A 20 -3.12 6.02 4.71
CA VAL A 20 -1.76 6.28 5.21
C VAL A 20 -1.11 7.47 4.49
N ALA A 21 -0.31 8.24 5.22
CA ALA A 21 0.60 9.22 4.63
C ALA A 21 1.86 8.50 4.15
N LEU A 22 2.06 8.41 2.83
CA LEU A 22 3.23 7.74 2.27
C LEU A 22 4.50 8.56 2.48
N THR A 23 5.60 7.87 2.77
CA THR A 23 6.94 8.42 2.59
C THR A 23 7.29 8.51 1.10
N PRO A 24 8.29 9.32 0.70
CA PRO A 24 8.77 9.36 -0.67
C PRO A 24 9.21 7.98 -1.20
N ALA A 25 9.85 7.17 -0.35
CA ALA A 25 10.28 5.82 -0.71
C ALA A 25 9.08 4.89 -0.98
N GLU A 26 8.04 4.98 -0.14
CA GLU A 26 6.80 4.20 -0.32
C GLU A 26 6.06 4.63 -1.59
N ALA A 27 5.99 5.93 -1.90
CA ALA A 27 5.40 6.43 -3.15
C ALA A 27 6.16 5.91 -4.39
N ALA A 28 7.49 5.91 -4.33
CA ALA A 28 8.33 5.38 -5.40
C ALA A 28 8.10 3.88 -5.63
N TYR A 29 8.00 3.09 -4.55
CA TYR A 29 7.71 1.66 -4.63
C TYR A 29 6.38 1.40 -5.36
N GLY A 30 5.32 2.13 -5.01
CA GLY A 30 4.01 1.98 -5.65
C GLY A 30 4.01 2.32 -7.12
N PHE A 31 4.76 3.36 -7.50
CA PHE A 31 4.91 3.75 -8.89
C PHE A 31 5.63 2.68 -9.72
N GLU A 32 6.77 2.18 -9.24
CA GLU A 32 7.58 1.18 -9.95
C GLU A 32 6.84 -0.15 -10.17
N HIS A 33 6.01 -0.55 -9.21
CA HIS A 33 5.21 -1.76 -9.32
C HIS A 33 3.90 -1.54 -10.09
N GLY A 34 3.63 -0.33 -10.57
CA GLY A 34 2.46 0.00 -11.40
C GLY A 34 1.15 0.22 -10.63
N TRP A 35 1.22 0.42 -9.31
CA TRP A 35 0.05 0.65 -8.44
C TRP A 35 -0.39 2.11 -8.45
N LEU A 36 0.57 3.02 -8.66
CA LEU A 36 0.37 4.45 -8.84
C LEU A 36 0.69 4.86 -10.27
N THR A 37 -0.12 5.77 -10.82
CA THR A 37 0.22 6.50 -12.04
C THR A 37 1.03 7.76 -11.71
N PRO A 38 1.66 8.44 -12.69
CA PRO A 38 2.32 9.72 -12.44
C PRO A 38 1.41 10.75 -11.76
N ASP A 39 0.14 10.79 -12.17
CA ASP A 39 -0.89 11.64 -11.57
C ASP A 39 -1.16 11.27 -10.11
N ASP A 40 -1.20 9.98 -9.79
CA ASP A 40 -1.41 9.54 -8.40
C ASP A 40 -0.20 9.91 -7.52
N VAL A 41 1.03 9.80 -8.04
CA VAL A 41 2.25 10.20 -7.33
C VAL A 41 2.23 11.70 -6.99
N VAL A 42 1.90 12.56 -7.96
CA VAL A 42 1.82 14.01 -7.74
C VAL A 42 0.77 14.35 -6.68
N LYS A 43 -0.39 13.68 -6.70
CA LYS A 43 -1.44 13.87 -5.69
C LYS A 43 -1.01 13.42 -4.30
N VAL A 44 -0.26 12.32 -4.18
CA VAL A 44 0.31 11.87 -2.91
C VAL A 44 1.34 12.89 -2.40
N ALA A 45 2.22 13.38 -3.26
CA ALA A 45 3.20 14.40 -2.91
C ALA A 45 2.53 15.71 -2.44
N LEU A 46 1.49 16.14 -3.16
CA LEU A 46 0.70 17.32 -2.80
C LEU A 46 0.03 17.17 -1.43
N ALA A 47 -0.57 16.00 -1.15
CA ALA A 47 -1.18 15.75 0.16
C ALA A 47 -0.14 15.79 1.30
N ALA A 48 1.08 15.29 1.07
CA ALA A 48 2.17 15.37 2.04
C ALA A 48 2.66 16.82 2.26
N TYR A 49 2.77 17.59 1.18
CA TYR A 49 3.12 19.01 1.23
C TYR A 49 2.08 19.84 2.00
N GLU A 50 0.79 19.64 1.72
CA GLU A 50 -0.32 20.32 2.40
C GLU A 50 -0.43 19.95 3.89
N ALA A 51 -0.01 18.73 4.26
CA ALA A 51 0.07 18.29 5.65
C ALA A 51 1.24 18.92 6.44
N PHE A 52 2.03 19.81 5.84
CA PHE A 52 3.25 20.40 6.40
C PHE A 52 4.25 19.34 6.91
N ALA A 53 4.29 18.19 6.26
CA ALA A 53 5.27 17.16 6.57
C ALA A 53 6.67 17.62 6.16
N ALA A 54 7.69 17.27 6.94
CA ALA A 54 9.07 17.41 6.50
C ALA A 54 9.31 16.42 5.35
N ILE A 55 9.36 16.94 4.12
CA ILE A 55 9.57 16.16 2.90
C ILE A 55 10.88 16.60 2.21
N PRO A 56 11.57 15.71 1.49
CA PRO A 56 12.73 16.10 0.69
C PRO A 56 12.35 17.07 -0.43
N ASP A 57 13.26 17.95 -0.84
CA ASP A 57 13.08 18.91 -1.93
C ASP A 57 12.56 18.25 -3.22
N THR A 58 13.06 17.05 -3.56
CA THR A 58 12.60 16.28 -4.74
C THR A 58 11.12 15.90 -4.65
N PHE A 59 10.61 15.67 -3.44
CA PHE A 59 9.20 15.32 -3.21
C PHE A 59 8.31 16.57 -3.16
N GLU A 60 8.83 17.71 -2.68
CA GLU A 60 8.19 19.01 -2.85
C GLU A 60 8.09 19.37 -4.34
N GLU A 61 9.15 19.15 -5.12
CA GLU A 61 9.12 19.38 -6.57
C GLU A 61 8.04 18.55 -7.26
N LEU A 62 7.86 17.28 -6.88
CA LEU A 62 6.77 16.42 -7.36
C LEU A 62 5.39 17.04 -7.07
N ALA A 63 5.18 17.62 -5.89
CA ALA A 63 3.91 18.25 -5.51
C ALA A 63 3.59 19.50 -6.35
N LEU A 64 4.62 20.19 -6.84
CA LEU A 64 4.51 21.43 -7.61
C LEU A 64 4.48 21.21 -9.13
N LEU A 65 4.57 19.96 -9.60
CA LEU A 65 4.50 19.66 -11.03
C LEU A 65 3.14 20.02 -11.62
N LEU A 66 3.18 20.67 -12.78
CA LEU A 66 2.00 20.85 -13.62
C LEU A 66 1.73 19.58 -14.43
N SER A 67 0.47 19.40 -14.87
CA SER A 67 0.03 18.18 -15.56
C SER A 67 0.81 17.89 -16.85
N ASP A 68 1.31 18.92 -17.54
CA ASP A 68 2.13 18.81 -18.73
C ASP A 68 3.59 18.38 -18.44
N ASP A 69 4.01 18.44 -17.17
CA ASP A 69 5.34 18.04 -16.71
C ASP A 69 5.37 16.65 -16.04
N TYR A 70 4.25 15.90 -16.04
CA TYR A 70 4.18 14.58 -15.39
C TYR A 70 5.15 13.54 -15.99
N TYR A 71 5.68 13.79 -17.19
CA TYR A 71 6.73 12.95 -17.78
C TYR A 71 8.03 12.95 -16.94
N ARG A 72 8.21 13.92 -16.03
CA ARG A 72 9.37 14.05 -15.13
C ARG A 72 9.27 13.21 -13.87
N VAL A 73 8.09 12.65 -13.56
CA VAL A 73 7.86 11.86 -12.34
C VAL A 73 8.83 10.68 -12.19
N PRO A 74 9.10 9.86 -13.23
CA PRO A 74 10.05 8.75 -13.12
C PRO A 74 11.45 9.22 -12.71
N ASP A 75 11.93 10.31 -13.32
CA ASP A 75 13.26 10.86 -13.06
C ASP A 75 13.37 11.37 -11.62
N LEU A 76 12.36 12.11 -11.15
CA LEU A 76 12.31 12.64 -9.78
C LEU A 76 12.25 11.51 -8.74
N LEU A 77 11.44 10.47 -8.96
CA LEU A 77 11.39 9.32 -8.06
C LEU A 77 12.69 8.52 -8.05
N SER A 78 13.38 8.43 -9.19
CA SER A 78 14.68 7.74 -9.29
C SER A 78 15.81 8.45 -8.55
N ALA A 79 15.66 9.75 -8.29
CA ALA A 79 16.65 10.56 -7.57
C ALA A 79 16.50 10.47 -6.04
N LEU A 80 15.45 9.83 -5.53
CA LEU A 80 15.26 9.61 -4.10
C LEU A 80 16.30 8.62 -3.54
N PRO A 81 16.73 8.79 -2.27
CA PRO A 81 17.71 7.91 -1.65
C PRO A 81 17.25 6.44 -1.59
N LEU A 82 18.23 5.53 -1.53
CA LEU A 82 18.04 4.08 -1.50
C LEU A 82 17.14 3.63 -0.34
N ARG A 83 16.37 2.57 -0.63
CA ARG A 83 15.14 2.17 0.07
C ARG A 83 15.35 0.98 0.99
N GLU A 84 14.49 0.82 1.99
CA GLU A 84 14.42 -0.40 2.78
C GLU A 84 13.26 -1.27 2.29
N GLU A 85 13.43 -1.90 1.11
CA GLU A 85 12.37 -2.54 0.29
C GLU A 85 11.29 -3.32 1.06
N LYS A 86 11.65 -3.91 2.21
CA LYS A 86 10.73 -4.62 3.10
C LYS A 86 9.67 -3.73 3.74
N GLU A 87 10.01 -2.52 4.17
CA GLU A 87 9.05 -1.62 4.81
C GLU A 87 8.10 -1.01 3.78
N GLU A 88 8.58 -0.64 2.59
CA GLU A 88 7.68 -0.16 1.54
C GLU A 88 6.75 -1.28 1.06
N ALA A 89 7.28 -2.49 0.85
CA ALA A 89 6.46 -3.66 0.50
C ALA A 89 5.38 -3.94 1.56
N ARG A 90 5.68 -3.77 2.85
CA ARG A 90 4.70 -3.92 3.94
C ARG A 90 3.56 -2.93 3.83
N VAL A 91 3.82 -1.67 3.49
CA VAL A 91 2.78 -0.64 3.29
C VAL A 91 1.90 -0.97 2.10
N TRP A 92 2.50 -1.39 0.99
CA TRP A 92 1.76 -1.74 -0.22
C TRP A 92 0.94 -3.02 -0.07
N PHE A 93 1.45 -4.01 0.67
CA PHE A 93 0.67 -5.18 1.06
C PHE A 93 -0.58 -4.79 1.86
N PHE A 94 -0.43 -3.89 2.84
CA PHE A 94 -1.56 -3.34 3.59
C PHE A 94 -2.56 -2.61 2.71
N LEU A 95 -2.09 -1.72 1.82
CA LEU A 95 -2.95 -0.95 0.91
C LEU A 95 -3.73 -1.87 -0.04
N ALA A 96 -3.08 -2.91 -0.57
CA ALA A 96 -3.70 -3.94 -1.40
C ALA A 96 -4.84 -4.64 -0.67
N LEU A 97 -4.57 -5.11 0.55
CA LEU A 97 -5.57 -5.78 1.38
C LEU A 97 -6.72 -4.83 1.75
N ALA A 98 -6.43 -3.58 2.08
CA ALA A 98 -7.48 -2.59 2.36
C ALA A 98 -8.34 -2.33 1.12
N TRP A 99 -7.73 -2.23 -0.06
CA TRP A 99 -8.43 -2.00 -1.31
C TRP A 99 -9.41 -3.13 -1.63
N VAL A 100 -8.95 -4.38 -1.58
CA VAL A 100 -9.81 -5.54 -1.84
C VAL A 100 -10.92 -5.65 -0.79
N TYR A 101 -10.67 -5.28 0.47
CA TYR A 101 -11.71 -5.32 1.52
C TYR A 101 -12.86 -4.35 1.25
N ASP A 102 -12.52 -3.12 0.87
CA ASP A 102 -13.50 -2.07 0.57
C ASP A 102 -14.27 -2.39 -0.73
N HIS A 103 -13.68 -3.17 -1.64
CA HIS A 103 -14.28 -3.57 -2.92
C HIS A 103 -14.66 -5.05 -2.99
N LYS A 104 -14.72 -5.77 -1.86
CA LYS A 104 -14.86 -7.23 -1.82
C LYS A 104 -16.07 -7.74 -2.60
N ASP A 105 -17.17 -7.00 -2.62
CA ASP A 105 -18.39 -7.38 -3.33
C ASP A 105 -18.23 -7.36 -4.87
N SER A 106 -17.12 -6.81 -5.37
CA SER A 106 -16.75 -6.81 -6.81
C SER A 106 -15.91 -8.02 -7.22
N TYR A 107 -15.48 -8.86 -6.27
CA TYR A 107 -14.68 -10.05 -6.53
C TYR A 107 -15.53 -11.31 -6.37
N ALA A 108 -15.36 -12.27 -7.28
CA ALA A 108 -16.03 -13.57 -7.17
C ALA A 108 -15.60 -14.32 -5.89
N ASP A 109 -14.32 -14.22 -5.54
CA ASP A 109 -13.77 -14.73 -4.29
C ASP A 109 -12.73 -13.75 -3.69
N PRO A 110 -13.14 -12.89 -2.75
CA PRO A 110 -12.25 -11.92 -2.11
C PRO A 110 -11.12 -12.58 -1.32
N LEU A 111 -11.38 -13.73 -0.70
CA LEU A 111 -10.39 -14.44 0.12
C LEU A 111 -9.32 -15.09 -0.75
N GLU A 112 -9.68 -15.60 -1.93
CA GLU A 112 -8.69 -16.06 -2.93
C GLU A 112 -7.81 -14.89 -3.39
N THR A 113 -8.40 -13.71 -3.60
CA THR A 113 -7.64 -12.51 -3.95
C THR A 113 -6.64 -12.13 -2.85
N VAL A 114 -7.01 -12.25 -1.57
CA VAL A 114 -6.09 -12.06 -0.43
C VAL A 114 -4.94 -13.07 -0.44
N GLU A 115 -5.22 -14.33 -0.77
CA GLU A 115 -4.19 -15.38 -0.89
C GLU A 115 -3.22 -15.08 -2.04
N MET A 116 -3.72 -14.63 -3.19
CA MET A 116 -2.89 -14.22 -4.33
C MET A 116 -1.97 -13.05 -3.98
N ILE A 117 -2.52 -11.98 -3.36
CA ILE A 117 -1.72 -10.84 -2.88
C ILE A 117 -0.69 -11.33 -1.85
N SER A 118 -1.06 -12.24 -0.95
CA SER A 118 -0.11 -12.78 0.03
C SER A 118 1.04 -13.54 -0.64
N ALA A 119 0.76 -14.33 -1.68
CA ALA A 119 1.77 -15.06 -2.43
C ALA A 119 2.76 -14.10 -3.13
N ASP A 120 2.24 -13.07 -3.77
CA ASP A 120 2.98 -12.04 -4.48
C ASP A 120 3.98 -11.28 -3.59
N PHE A 121 3.60 -11.02 -2.34
CA PHE A 121 4.47 -10.38 -1.35
C PHE A 121 5.34 -11.38 -0.56
N GLY A 122 5.41 -12.65 -0.97
CA GLY A 122 6.25 -13.67 -0.34
C GLY A 122 5.72 -14.20 0.99
N TYR A 123 4.39 -14.14 1.18
CA TYR A 123 3.67 -14.51 2.39
C TYR A 123 4.21 -13.80 3.64
N PRO A 124 4.05 -12.48 3.77
CA PRO A 124 4.41 -11.80 5.02
C PRO A 124 3.59 -12.39 6.19
N GLU A 125 4.09 -12.26 7.42
CA GLU A 125 3.44 -12.83 8.63
C GLU A 125 1.95 -12.44 8.72
N GLY A 126 1.64 -11.18 8.41
CA GLY A 126 0.27 -10.68 8.32
C GLY A 126 -0.59 -11.42 7.30
N GLY A 127 -0.06 -11.71 6.11
CA GLY A 127 -0.77 -12.46 5.07
C GLY A 127 -0.96 -13.93 5.42
N ARG A 128 0.05 -14.57 6.03
CA ARG A 128 -0.07 -15.95 6.53
C ARG A 128 -1.21 -16.09 7.53
N ALA A 129 -1.42 -15.10 8.39
CA ALA A 129 -2.50 -15.13 9.35
C ALA A 129 -3.91 -15.09 8.71
N LEU A 130 -4.03 -14.66 7.45
CA LEU A 130 -5.30 -14.50 6.74
C LEU A 130 -5.66 -15.68 5.83
N LEU A 131 -4.75 -16.64 5.63
CA LEU A 131 -4.98 -17.79 4.76
C LEU A 131 -6.10 -18.69 5.32
N ARG A 132 -6.84 -19.35 4.43
CA ARG A 132 -7.98 -20.20 4.82
C ARG A 132 -7.62 -21.38 5.71
N PHE A 133 -6.39 -21.89 5.56
CA PHE A 133 -5.87 -23.04 6.30
C PHE A 133 -5.17 -22.65 7.60
N THR A 134 -5.13 -21.36 7.94
CA THR A 134 -4.53 -20.90 9.20
C THR A 134 -5.41 -21.36 10.37
N PRO A 135 -4.85 -22.15 11.32
CA PRO A 135 -5.59 -22.56 12.50
C PRO A 135 -6.10 -21.34 13.26
N VAL A 136 -7.37 -21.36 13.63
CA VAL A 136 -7.95 -20.45 14.62
C VAL A 136 -7.82 -21.12 15.97
N ASP A 137 -7.50 -20.34 17.01
CA ASP A 137 -7.55 -20.81 18.39
C ASP A 137 -8.95 -21.38 18.69
N ASP A 138 -9.02 -22.43 19.51
CA ASP A 138 -10.27 -23.18 19.80
C ASP A 138 -11.43 -22.28 20.27
N ASP A 139 -11.12 -21.08 20.79
CA ASP A 139 -12.08 -20.11 21.32
C ASP A 139 -12.61 -19.11 20.27
N ARG A 140 -12.06 -19.07 19.05
CA ARG A 140 -12.55 -18.19 17.97
C ARG A 140 -13.53 -18.94 17.05
N PRO A 141 -14.61 -18.28 16.60
CA PRO A 141 -15.47 -18.84 15.57
C PRO A 141 -14.66 -19.20 14.32
N ALA A 142 -14.93 -20.37 13.74
CA ALA A 142 -14.35 -20.78 12.46
C ALA A 142 -15.32 -20.42 11.31
N GLY A 143 -14.77 -20.33 10.09
CA GLY A 143 -15.55 -20.09 8.86
C GLY A 143 -15.33 -18.71 8.25
N THR A 144 -16.02 -18.46 7.14
CA THR A 144 -15.79 -17.31 6.26
C THR A 144 -15.95 -15.96 6.96
N GLU A 145 -16.95 -15.80 7.83
CA GLU A 145 -17.19 -14.55 8.57
C GLU A 145 -16.00 -14.18 9.48
N SER A 146 -15.50 -15.16 10.24
CA SER A 146 -14.28 -15.01 11.06
C SER A 146 -13.04 -14.69 10.23
N MET A 147 -12.93 -15.19 8.99
CA MET A 147 -11.85 -14.81 8.08
C MET A 147 -11.92 -13.33 7.70
N TYR A 148 -13.11 -12.80 7.40
CA TYR A 148 -13.31 -11.38 7.13
C TYR A 148 -13.05 -10.51 8.37
N GLU A 149 -13.42 -10.97 9.57
CA GLU A 149 -13.11 -10.27 10.82
C GLU A 149 -11.60 -10.17 11.05
N ARG A 150 -10.86 -11.29 10.93
CA ARG A 150 -9.39 -11.29 11.05
C ARG A 150 -8.71 -10.39 10.03
N TRP A 151 -9.25 -10.35 8.82
CA TRP A 151 -8.77 -9.45 7.77
C TRP A 151 -9.00 -7.98 8.13
N LEU A 152 -10.20 -7.63 8.60
CA LEU A 152 -10.49 -6.28 9.07
C LEU A 152 -9.61 -5.89 10.28
N GLU A 153 -9.43 -6.79 11.24
CA GLU A 153 -8.54 -6.61 12.40
C GLU A 153 -7.10 -6.32 11.95
N TYR A 154 -6.60 -7.07 10.96
CA TYR A 154 -5.28 -6.83 10.37
C TYR A 154 -5.15 -5.43 9.76
N ILE A 155 -6.14 -5.02 8.95
CA ILE A 155 -6.17 -3.69 8.31
C ILE A 155 -6.17 -2.60 9.39
N GLN A 156 -7.05 -2.70 10.39
CA GLN A 156 -7.17 -1.69 11.44
C GLN A 156 -5.90 -1.59 12.29
N ARG A 157 -5.35 -2.73 12.70
CA ARG A 157 -4.09 -2.78 13.46
C ARG A 157 -2.94 -2.17 12.69
N THR A 158 -2.82 -2.52 11.41
CA THR A 158 -1.73 -2.01 10.55
C THR A 158 -1.89 -0.52 10.30
N LYS A 159 -3.10 -0.03 9.97
CA LYS A 159 -3.38 1.41 9.86
C LYS A 159 -2.97 2.18 11.12
N ALA A 160 -3.32 1.67 12.30
CA ALA A 160 -2.96 2.29 13.57
C ALA A 160 -1.44 2.29 13.81
N ASP A 161 -0.73 1.23 13.43
CA ASP A 161 0.75 1.18 13.50
C ASP A 161 1.40 2.19 12.55
N LEU A 162 0.96 2.23 11.29
CA LEU A 162 1.44 3.17 10.28
C LEU A 162 1.19 4.63 10.70
N SER A 163 0.03 4.94 11.29
CA SER A 163 -0.28 6.30 11.77
C SER A 163 0.60 6.78 12.92
N LYS A 164 1.24 5.86 13.65
CA LYS A 164 2.15 6.16 14.77
C LYS A 164 3.60 6.32 14.32
N ARG A 165 3.90 6.05 13.05
CA ARG A 165 5.19 6.36 12.44
C ARG A 165 5.31 7.88 12.43
N THR A 166 5.79 8.45 13.53
CA THR A 166 6.17 9.86 13.59
C THR A 166 7.05 10.13 12.39
N ILE A 167 6.66 11.12 11.57
CA ILE A 167 7.51 11.69 10.53
C ILE A 167 8.71 12.30 11.27
N GLY A 168 9.70 11.45 11.54
CA GLY A 168 10.86 11.77 12.34
C GLY A 168 11.82 12.59 11.49
N ASN A 169 12.05 13.83 11.96
CA ASN A 169 13.07 14.81 11.56
C ASN A 169 14.13 14.38 10.55
#